data_AF-A0A3B0SW66-F1
#
_entry.id   AF-A0A3B0SW66-F1
#
_cell.length_a   1.000
_cell.length_b   1.000
_cell.length_c   1.000
_cell.angle_alpha   90.00
_cell.angle_beta   90.00
_cell.angle_gamma   90.00
#
_symmetry.space_group_name_H-M   'P 1'
#
loop_
_entity.id
_entity.type
_entity.pdbx_description
1 polymer ?
#
loop_
_entity_poly.entity_id
_entity_poly.type
_entity_poly.pdbx_seq_one_letter_code
_entity_poly.pdbx_strand_id
1 'polypeptide(L)'
;MIRLALRIHRDESGLTGLEKLGVVAIIISFLAFIPAARGLVGDIYTKLFKSVDESGATTTFSTAARGILVAITSIVAFVGSGFLLVYTNLGKRLGMLVTGAALFGWLTIGSMLFVVYAPRGLRPSSVVGLGSIEIRIPAIGLAVASLILFVMFVVALDKYEKESDI
;
A
#
# COMPACT_ATOMS: atom_id res chain seq x y z
N MET A 1 21.73 -19.24 46.37
CA MET A 1 21.66 -19.48 44.91
C MET A 1 20.28 -20.04 44.57
N ILE A 2 19.33 -19.19 44.15
CA ILE A 2 18.00 -19.62 43.70
C ILE A 2 17.80 -19.01 42.32
N ARG A 3 17.87 -19.85 41.28
CA ARG A 3 17.56 -19.45 39.90
C ARG A 3 16.05 -19.36 39.77
N LEU A 4 15.52 -18.14 39.66
CA LEU A 4 14.15 -17.92 39.19
C LEU A 4 14.08 -18.33 37.71
N ALA A 5 13.35 -19.41 37.45
CA ALA A 5 12.95 -19.79 36.10
C ALA A 5 11.89 -18.80 35.61
N LEU A 6 12.30 -17.87 34.76
CA LEU A 6 11.41 -17.01 33.98
C LEU A 6 10.64 -17.91 33.01
N ARG A 7 9.43 -18.31 33.43
CA ARG A 7 8.53 -19.13 32.61
C ARG A 7 7.96 -18.21 31.53
N ILE A 8 8.62 -18.17 30.37
CA ILE A 8 8.07 -17.53 29.16
C ILE A 8 6.81 -18.30 28.79
N HIS A 9 5.65 -17.70 29.06
CA HIS A 9 4.37 -18.21 28.60
C HIS A 9 4.33 -17.99 27.08
N ARG A 10 4.84 -18.97 26.33
CA ARG A 10 4.73 -18.98 24.86
C ARG A 10 3.28 -19.35 24.59
N ASP A 11 2.48 -18.38 24.19
CA ASP A 11 1.10 -18.59 23.80
C ASP A 11 1.07 -19.63 22.67
N GLU A 12 0.63 -20.85 22.99
CA GLU A 12 0.55 -21.98 22.07
C GLU A 12 -0.77 -21.97 21.27
N SER A 13 -1.48 -20.84 21.22
CA SER A 13 -2.57 -20.66 20.27
C SER A 13 -1.98 -20.58 18.85
N GLY A 14 -2.11 -21.69 18.13
CA GLY A 14 -1.43 -21.98 16.85
C GLY A 14 -1.80 -21.10 15.64
N LEU A 15 -2.25 -19.87 15.83
CA LEU A 15 -2.30 -18.84 14.78
C LEU A 15 -2.47 -17.46 15.41
N THR A 16 -1.48 -16.58 15.26
CA THR A 16 -1.55 -15.19 15.70
C THR A 16 -2.65 -14.42 14.95
N GLY A 17 -3.19 -13.36 15.54
CA GLY A 17 -4.30 -12.59 14.95
C GLY A 17 -4.01 -12.04 13.55
N LEU A 18 -2.73 -11.71 13.27
CA LEU A 18 -2.27 -11.28 11.94
C LEU A 18 -2.21 -12.44 10.94
N GLU A 19 -1.82 -13.63 11.38
CA GLU A 19 -1.82 -14.83 10.52
C GLU A 19 -3.26 -15.24 10.16
N LYS A 20 -4.22 -15.13 11.08
CA LYS A 20 -5.64 -15.34 10.78
C LYS A 20 -6.14 -14.39 9.69
N LEU A 21 -5.79 -13.10 9.80
CA LEU A 21 -6.13 -12.11 8.77
C LEU A 21 -5.46 -12.44 7.42
N GLY A 22 -4.19 -12.86 7.43
CA GLY A 22 -3.47 -13.28 6.24
C GLY A 22 -4.10 -14.49 5.54
N VAL A 23 -4.47 -15.52 6.31
CA VAL A 23 -5.15 -16.71 5.77
C VAL A 23 -6.51 -16.35 5.18
N VAL A 24 -7.30 -15.50 5.87
CA VAL A 24 -8.58 -15.01 5.36
C VAL A 24 -8.38 -14.22 4.06
N ALA A 25 -7.38 -13.36 3.98
CA ALA A 25 -7.07 -12.59 2.77
C ALA A 25 -6.69 -13.49 1.59
N ILE A 26 -5.91 -14.56 1.84
CA ILE A 26 -5.56 -15.56 0.81
C ILE A 26 -6.82 -16.28 0.32
N ILE A 27 -7.68 -16.75 1.24
CA ILE A 27 -8.94 -17.42 0.89
C ILE A 27 -9.83 -16.50 0.05
N ILE A 28 -9.98 -15.23 0.44
CA ILE A 28 -10.74 -14.23 -0.32
C ILE A 28 -10.14 -14.02 -1.71
N SER A 29 -8.80 -13.97 -1.82
CA SER A 29 -8.10 -13.83 -3.10
C SER A 29 -8.39 -14.99 -4.04
N PHE A 30 -8.38 -16.23 -3.53
CA PHE A 30 -8.77 -17.42 -4.30
C PHE A 30 -10.26 -17.41 -4.67
N LEU A 31 -11.13 -17.04 -3.74
CA LEU A 31 -12.57 -16.92 -3.99
C LEU A 31 -12.87 -15.87 -5.08
N ALA A 32 -12.10 -14.78 -5.17
CA ALA A 32 -12.27 -13.76 -6.20
C ALA A 32 -12.08 -14.29 -7.65
N PHE A 33 -11.40 -15.43 -7.84
CA PHE A 33 -11.29 -16.11 -9.13
C PHE A 33 -12.57 -16.87 -9.53
N ILE A 34 -13.41 -17.24 -8.55
CA ILE A 34 -14.66 -17.94 -8.79
C ILE A 34 -15.73 -16.93 -9.21
N PRO A 35 -16.38 -17.08 -10.38
CA PRO A 35 -17.40 -16.14 -10.87
C PRO A 35 -18.54 -15.89 -9.86
N ALA A 36 -19.00 -16.95 -9.18
CA ALA A 36 -20.07 -16.85 -8.19
C ALA A 36 -19.69 -16.03 -6.94
N ALA A 37 -18.47 -16.21 -6.43
CA ALA A 37 -18.00 -15.46 -5.26
C ALA A 37 -17.67 -13.99 -5.62
N ARG A 38 -17.25 -13.73 -6.86
CA ARG A 38 -17.07 -12.36 -7.37
C ARG A 38 -18.39 -11.57 -7.38
N GLY A 39 -19.50 -12.23 -7.70
CA GLY A 39 -20.85 -11.63 -7.60
C GLY A 39 -21.21 -11.23 -6.16
N LEU A 40 -20.94 -12.11 -5.19
CA LEU A 40 -21.21 -11.86 -3.77
C LEU A 40 -20.38 -10.69 -3.21
N VAL A 41 -19.09 -10.60 -3.59
CA VAL A 41 -18.25 -9.45 -3.23
C VAL A 41 -18.76 -8.16 -3.88
N GLY A 42 -19.23 -8.24 -5.13
CA GLY A 42 -19.90 -7.15 -5.83
C GLY A 42 -21.13 -6.65 -5.06
N ASP A 43 -21.99 -7.55 -4.59
CA ASP A 43 -23.20 -7.26 -3.84
C ASP A 43 -22.94 -6.64 -2.46
N ILE A 44 -21.88 -7.08 -1.78
CA ILE A 44 -21.44 -6.47 -0.53
C ILE A 44 -20.98 -5.03 -0.80
N TYR A 45 -20.21 -4.82 -1.87
CA TYR A 45 -19.71 -3.51 -2.25
C TYR A 45 -20.84 -2.53 -2.58
N THR A 46 -21.83 -2.95 -3.40
CA THR A 46 -23.00 -2.14 -3.74
C THR A 46 -23.82 -1.75 -2.52
N LYS A 47 -24.00 -2.67 -1.57
CA LYS A 47 -24.70 -2.39 -0.30
C LYS A 47 -23.93 -1.45 0.62
N LEU A 48 -22.62 -1.66 0.76
CA LEU A 48 -21.76 -0.88 1.67
C LEU A 48 -21.57 0.56 1.18
N PHE A 49 -21.43 0.76 -0.13
CA PHE A 49 -21.17 2.06 -0.74
C PHE A 49 -22.41 2.71 -1.39
N LYS A 50 -23.60 2.09 -1.28
CA LYS A 50 -24.84 2.52 -1.94
C LYS A 50 -24.60 2.96 -3.39
N SER A 51 -23.93 2.10 -4.15
CA SER A 51 -23.30 2.50 -5.42
C SER A 51 -24.26 2.61 -6.61
N VAL A 52 -25.51 2.18 -6.47
CA VAL A 52 -26.51 2.12 -7.54
C VAL A 52 -27.75 2.87 -7.09
N ASP A 53 -28.16 3.84 -7.91
CA ASP A 53 -29.39 4.61 -7.72
C ASP A 53 -30.64 3.82 -8.22
N GLU A 54 -31.86 4.27 -7.91
CA GLU A 54 -33.12 3.60 -8.32
C GLU A 54 -33.25 3.42 -9.85
N SER A 55 -32.47 4.17 -10.63
CA SER A 55 -32.37 4.11 -12.09
C SER A 55 -31.37 3.07 -12.64
N GLY A 56 -30.63 2.36 -11.78
CA GLY A 56 -29.59 1.41 -12.19
C GLY A 56 -28.25 2.05 -12.59
N ALA A 57 -28.12 3.38 -12.51
CA ALA A 57 -26.88 4.09 -12.80
C ALA A 57 -25.92 4.09 -11.60
N THR A 58 -24.64 3.87 -11.88
CA THR A 58 -23.58 3.99 -10.86
C THR A 58 -23.34 5.46 -10.53
N THR A 59 -23.39 5.81 -9.24
CA THR A 59 -23.15 7.19 -8.80
C THR A 59 -21.69 7.57 -8.97
N THR A 60 -21.38 8.81 -9.39
CA THR A 60 -20.02 9.33 -9.56
C THR A 60 -19.16 9.13 -8.30
N PHE A 61 -19.77 9.31 -7.13
CA PHE A 61 -19.12 9.08 -5.84
C PHE A 61 -18.70 7.61 -5.67
N SER A 62 -19.56 6.66 -6.01
CA SER A 62 -19.23 5.24 -5.87
C SER A 62 -18.10 4.79 -6.81
N THR A 63 -18.07 5.33 -8.03
CA THR A 63 -16.99 5.07 -8.98
C THR A 63 -15.65 5.61 -8.46
N ALA A 64 -15.64 6.84 -7.92
CA ALA A 64 -14.45 7.41 -7.31
C ALA A 64 -14.01 6.64 -6.05
N ALA A 65 -14.94 6.31 -5.16
CA ALA A 65 -14.68 5.53 -3.96
C ALA A 65 -14.09 4.16 -4.29
N ARG A 66 -14.61 3.49 -5.33
CA ARG A 66 -14.08 2.21 -5.82
C ARG A 66 -12.62 2.37 -6.28
N GLY A 67 -12.34 3.40 -7.08
CA GLY A 67 -11.00 3.68 -7.56
C GLY A 67 -10.01 3.89 -6.40
N ILE A 68 -10.40 4.68 -5.40
CA ILE A 68 -9.58 4.92 -4.20
C ILE A 68 -9.34 3.62 -3.42
N LEU A 69 -10.40 2.83 -3.20
CA LEU A 69 -10.29 1.56 -2.48
C LEU A 69 -9.32 0.61 -3.18
N VAL A 70 -9.48 0.44 -4.50
CA VAL A 70 -8.60 -0.41 -5.30
C VAL A 70 -7.16 0.08 -5.25
N ALA A 71 -6.94 1.39 -5.34
CA ALA A 71 -5.60 1.97 -5.25
C ALA A 71 -4.95 1.69 -3.90
N ILE A 72 -5.65 1.95 -2.78
CA ILE A 72 -5.15 1.69 -1.42
C ILE A 72 -4.85 0.20 -1.24
N THR A 73 -5.79 -0.67 -1.60
CA THR A 73 -5.59 -2.14 -1.49
C THR A 73 -4.40 -2.60 -2.32
N SER A 74 -4.21 -2.05 -3.52
CA SER A 74 -3.06 -2.39 -4.38
C SER A 74 -1.73 -1.94 -3.77
N ILE A 75 -1.67 -0.73 -3.20
CA ILE A 75 -0.47 -0.22 -2.51
C ILE A 75 -0.14 -1.10 -1.30
N VAL A 76 -1.14 -1.41 -0.47
CA VAL A 76 -0.96 -2.26 0.71
C VAL A 76 -0.51 -3.66 0.32
N ALA A 77 -1.12 -4.25 -0.71
CA ALA A 77 -0.73 -5.58 -1.18
C ALA A 77 0.71 -5.57 -1.74
N PHE A 78 1.07 -4.57 -2.55
CA PHE A 78 2.39 -4.48 -3.16
C PHE A 78 3.50 -4.20 -2.13
N VAL A 79 3.37 -3.12 -1.35
CA VAL A 79 4.39 -2.75 -0.33
C VAL A 79 4.39 -3.76 0.82
N GLY A 80 3.22 -4.22 1.25
CA GLY A 80 3.08 -5.19 2.32
C GLY A 80 3.66 -6.56 1.99
N SER A 81 3.46 -7.07 0.76
CA SER A 81 4.09 -8.33 0.34
C SER A 81 5.61 -8.21 0.29
N GLY A 82 6.14 -7.12 -0.27
CA GLY A 82 7.58 -6.82 -0.22
C GLY A 82 8.11 -6.78 1.21
N PHE A 83 7.41 -6.09 2.12
CA PHE A 83 7.78 -6.06 3.54
C PHE A 83 7.80 -7.45 4.16
N LEU A 84 6.79 -8.30 3.94
CA LEU A 84 6.73 -9.64 4.53
C LEU A 84 7.90 -10.52 4.07
N LEU A 85 8.26 -10.45 2.78
CA LEU A 85 9.40 -11.20 2.24
C LEU A 85 10.73 -10.79 2.86
N VAL A 86 10.92 -9.49 3.07
CA VAL A 86 12.14 -8.95 3.67
C VAL A 86 12.14 -9.20 5.19
N TYR A 87 10.97 -9.07 5.83
CA TYR A 87 10.75 -9.31 7.26
C TYR A 87 11.14 -10.73 7.68
N THR A 88 10.76 -11.76 6.90
CA THR A 88 11.07 -13.16 7.24
C THR A 88 12.56 -13.47 7.16
N ASN A 89 13.32 -12.72 6.36
CA ASN A 89 14.75 -12.96 6.15
C ASN A 89 15.65 -12.10 7.04
N LEU A 90 15.27 -10.85 7.29
CA LEU A 90 16.09 -9.83 7.95
C LEU A 90 15.58 -9.43 9.34
N GLY A 91 14.39 -9.91 9.73
CA GLY A 91 13.71 -9.52 10.96
C GLY A 91 13.01 -8.17 10.86
N LYS A 92 12.27 -7.81 11.92
CA LYS A 92 11.36 -6.63 11.92
C LYS A 92 12.05 -5.31 11.58
N ARG A 93 13.24 -5.08 12.14
CA ARG A 93 13.97 -3.82 12.03
C ARG A 93 14.53 -3.61 10.63
N LEU A 94 15.43 -4.50 10.20
CA LEU A 94 16.01 -4.42 8.86
C LEU A 94 14.95 -4.60 7.78
N GLY A 95 13.91 -5.40 8.03
CA GLY A 95 12.77 -5.54 7.14
C GLY A 95 12.09 -4.21 6.81
N MET A 96 11.85 -3.39 7.85
CA MET A 96 11.23 -2.08 7.70
C MET A 96 12.16 -1.10 6.98
N LEU A 97 13.44 -1.10 7.34
CA LEU A 97 14.48 -0.28 6.72
C LEU A 97 14.61 -0.51 5.22
N VAL A 98 14.79 -1.77 4.82
CA VAL A 98 15.01 -2.14 3.44
C VAL A 98 13.76 -1.87 2.61
N THR A 99 12.56 -2.14 3.14
CA THR A 99 11.31 -1.89 2.41
C THR A 99 11.04 -0.39 2.24
N GLY A 100 11.28 0.40 3.29
CA GLY A 100 11.16 1.86 3.22
C GLY A 100 12.12 2.47 2.21
N ALA A 101 13.39 2.04 2.22
CA ALA A 101 14.40 2.47 1.26
C ALA A 101 14.03 2.07 -0.17
N ALA A 102 13.52 0.86 -0.38
CA ALA A 102 13.07 0.39 -1.70
C ALA A 102 11.87 1.20 -2.21
N LEU A 103 10.87 1.48 -1.36
CA LEU A 103 9.71 2.29 -1.72
C LEU A 103 10.12 3.73 -2.08
N PHE A 104 11.01 4.32 -1.29
CA PHE A 104 11.58 5.63 -1.58
C PHE A 104 12.33 5.66 -2.91
N GLY A 105 13.21 4.68 -3.14
CA GLY A 105 13.97 4.56 -4.38
C GLY A 105 13.04 4.41 -5.59
N TRP A 106 12.01 3.59 -5.46
CA TRP A 106 10.99 3.40 -6.51
C TRP A 106 10.26 4.70 -6.87
N LEU A 107 9.74 5.42 -5.87
CA LEU A 107 9.03 6.69 -6.10
C LEU A 107 9.95 7.77 -6.68
N THR A 108 11.19 7.83 -6.23
CA THR A 108 12.18 8.82 -6.67
C THR A 108 12.63 8.55 -8.10
N ILE A 109 12.99 7.31 -8.43
CA ILE A 109 13.38 6.95 -9.80
C ILE A 109 12.19 7.12 -10.75
N GLY A 110 11.00 6.66 -10.36
CA GLY A 110 9.79 6.78 -11.17
C GLY A 110 9.41 8.24 -11.46
N SER A 111 9.42 9.10 -10.44
CA SER A 111 9.16 10.54 -10.64
C SER A 111 10.25 11.19 -11.49
N MET A 112 11.53 10.91 -11.23
CA MET A 112 12.63 11.51 -11.99
C MET A 112 12.58 11.11 -13.46
N LEU A 113 12.26 9.85 -13.77
CA LEU A 113 12.06 9.40 -15.16
C LEU A 113 10.94 10.18 -15.84
N PHE A 114 9.82 10.44 -15.16
CA PHE A 114 8.75 11.27 -15.71
C PHE A 114 9.13 12.74 -15.82
N VAL A 115 9.89 13.30 -14.87
CA VAL A 115 10.37 14.69 -14.95
C VAL A 115 11.30 14.86 -16.14
N VAL A 116 12.21 13.93 -16.40
CA VAL A 116 13.22 14.00 -17.47
C VAL A 116 12.62 13.62 -18.83
N TYR A 117 11.90 12.50 -18.88
CA TYR A 117 11.42 11.86 -20.12
C TYR A 117 9.91 11.97 -20.33
N ALA A 118 9.23 12.93 -19.67
CA ALA A 118 7.80 13.18 -19.81
C ALA A 118 7.32 12.93 -21.25
N PRO A 119 6.29 12.07 -21.46
CA PRO A 119 5.87 11.66 -22.80
C PRO A 119 5.61 12.86 -23.69
N ARG A 120 6.44 13.02 -24.72
CA ARG A 120 6.29 14.03 -25.78
C ARG A 120 5.42 13.52 -26.94
N GLY A 121 4.83 12.32 -26.79
CA GLY A 121 4.05 11.61 -27.80
C GLY A 121 2.62 12.13 -27.97
N LEU A 122 1.78 11.37 -28.68
CA LEU A 122 0.37 11.68 -28.94
C LEU A 122 -0.34 12.07 -27.64
N ARG A 123 -0.59 13.36 -27.48
CA ARG A 123 -1.21 13.92 -26.29
C ARG A 123 -2.67 13.44 -26.23
N PRO A 124 -3.13 12.86 -25.11
CA PRO A 124 -4.54 12.66 -24.87
C PRO A 124 -5.30 13.98 -25.08
N SER A 125 -6.50 13.92 -25.66
CA SER A 125 -7.33 15.12 -25.88
C SER A 125 -7.59 15.92 -24.59
N SER A 126 -7.53 15.26 -23.43
CA SER A 126 -7.67 15.85 -22.10
C SER A 126 -6.50 16.73 -21.63
N VAL A 127 -5.34 16.71 -22.31
CA VAL A 127 -4.16 17.53 -21.98
C VAL A 127 -3.68 18.38 -23.16
N VAL A 128 -4.52 18.52 -24.19
CA VAL A 128 -4.28 19.42 -25.32
C VAL A 128 -4.38 20.88 -24.83
N GLY A 129 -3.33 21.66 -25.07
CA GLY A 129 -3.21 23.05 -24.62
C GLY A 129 -2.33 23.28 -23.41
N LEU A 130 -1.97 22.23 -22.64
CA LEU A 130 -1.06 22.37 -21.50
C LEU A 130 0.40 22.54 -21.95
N GLY A 131 1.12 23.39 -21.23
CA GLY A 131 2.54 23.63 -21.39
C GLY A 131 3.39 22.41 -20.99
N SER A 132 4.64 22.34 -21.49
CA SER A 132 5.55 21.23 -21.16
C SER A 132 5.89 21.12 -19.66
N ILE A 133 5.80 22.21 -18.91
CA ILE A 133 6.04 22.22 -17.46
C ILE A 133 4.80 21.71 -16.72
N GLU A 134 3.60 22.13 -17.13
CA GLU A 134 2.33 21.79 -16.48
C GLU A 134 2.10 20.27 -16.45
N ILE A 135 2.45 19.59 -17.55
CA ILE A 135 2.36 18.12 -17.66
C ILE A 135 3.31 17.41 -16.66
N ARG A 136 4.38 18.09 -16.22
CA ARG A 136 5.38 17.53 -15.29
C ARG A 136 5.09 17.84 -13.83
N ILE A 137 4.19 18.77 -13.53
CA ILE A 137 3.84 19.16 -12.15
C ILE A 137 3.52 17.93 -11.27
N PRO A 138 2.71 16.95 -11.72
CA PRO A 138 2.42 15.77 -10.90
C PRO A 138 3.68 14.95 -10.58
N ALA A 139 4.59 14.79 -11.53
CA ALA A 139 5.84 14.05 -11.34
C ALA A 139 6.80 14.80 -10.41
N ILE A 140 6.92 16.13 -10.55
CA ILE A 140 7.70 16.97 -9.64
C ILE A 140 7.12 16.88 -8.23
N GLY A 141 5.79 16.98 -8.09
CA GLY A 141 5.11 16.83 -6.81
C GLY A 141 5.39 15.47 -6.16
N LEU A 142 5.39 14.39 -6.95
CA LEU A 142 5.73 13.05 -6.46
C LEU A 142 7.20 12.90 -6.06
N ALA A 143 8.13 13.58 -6.74
CA ALA A 143 9.54 13.64 -6.34
C ALA A 143 9.75 14.40 -5.01
N VAL A 144 9.03 15.51 -4.82
CA VAL A 144 9.07 16.24 -3.54
C VAL A 144 8.42 15.40 -2.43
N ALA A 145 7.30 14.74 -2.72
CA ALA A 145 6.65 13.85 -1.77
C ALA A 145 7.54 12.66 -1.38
N SER A 146 8.29 12.07 -2.32
CA SER A 146 9.24 11.00 -2.01
C SER A 146 10.37 11.51 -1.12
N LEU A 147 10.87 12.72 -1.33
CA LEU A 147 11.85 13.35 -0.46
C LEU A 147 11.31 13.58 0.96
N ILE A 148 10.08 14.08 1.09
CA ILE A 148 9.42 14.25 2.40
C ILE A 148 9.28 12.90 3.10
N LEU A 149 8.82 11.86 2.38
CA LEU A 149 8.69 10.51 2.91
C LEU A 149 10.04 9.96 3.41
N PHE A 150 11.13 10.23 2.68
CA PHE A 150 12.48 9.86 3.11
C PHE A 150 12.88 10.54 4.42
N VAL A 151 12.67 11.86 4.53
CA VAL A 151 12.97 12.59 5.77
C VAL A 151 12.15 12.05 6.93
N MET A 152 10.84 11.83 6.73
CA MET A 152 9.97 11.24 7.75
C MET A 152 10.45 9.84 8.18
N PHE A 153 10.90 9.04 7.23
CA PHE A 153 11.43 7.71 7.49
C PHE A 153 12.71 7.75 8.33
N VAL A 154 13.65 8.63 8.00
CA VAL A 154 14.89 8.84 8.78
C VAL A 154 14.57 9.29 10.20
N VAL A 155 13.62 10.21 10.37
CA VAL A 155 13.19 10.68 11.70
C VAL A 155 12.51 9.55 12.49
N ALA A 156 11.64 8.77 11.84
CA ALA A 156 10.98 7.63 12.47
C ALA A 156 11.99 6.56 12.91
N LEU A 157 13.04 6.34 12.13
CA LEU A 157 14.12 5.44 12.47
C LEU A 157 14.90 5.90 13.70
N ASP A 158 15.35 7.16 13.71
CA ASP A 158 16.08 7.74 14.85
C ASP A 158 15.27 7.62 16.15
N LYS A 159 13.94 7.86 16.08
CA LYS A 159 13.05 7.66 17.21
C LYS A 159 12.98 6.19 17.64
N TYR A 160 12.86 5.28 16.68
CA TYR A 160 12.74 3.84 16.94
C TYR A 160 14.02 3.24 17.54
N GLU A 161 15.20 3.74 17.17
CA GLU A 161 16.48 3.33 17.78
C GLU A 161 16.54 3.76 19.25
N LYS A 162 16.19 5.01 19.55
CA LYS A 162 16.21 5.57 20.91
C LYS A 162 15.23 4.90 21.87
N GLU A 163 14.05 4.49 21.40
CA GLU A 163 13.04 3.84 22.25
C GLU A 163 13.39 2.38 22.62
N SER A 164 14.46 1.82 22.04
CA SER A 164 14.84 0.42 22.28
C SER A 164 16.01 0.19 23.23
N ASP A 165 16.59 1.27 23.74
CA ASP A 165 17.61 1.23 24.79
C ASP A 165 17.00 1.34 26.21
N ILE A 166 15.69 1.09 26.36
CA ILE A 166 14.95 0.95 27.64
C ILE A 166 14.37 -0.46 27.72
#